data_AF-A0A820LAN6-F1
#
_entry.id   AF-A0A820LAN6-F1
#
_cell.length_a   1.000
_cell.length_b   1.000
_cell.length_c   1.000
_cell.angle_alpha   90.00
_cell.angle_beta   90.00
_cell.angle_gamma   90.00
#
_symmetry.space_group_name_H-M   'P 1'
#
loop_
_entity.id
_entity.type
_entity.pdbx_description
1 polymer ?
#
loop_
_entity_poly.entity_id
_entity_poly.type
_entity_poly.pdbx_seq_one_letter_code
_entity_poly.pdbx_strand_id
1 'polypeptide(L)'
;IVGFDIILTDDLKPMLLEVNANPSLRIDFDKENDTGKLVYQSSPIDEEIKKPLILETLKLALPKKKLNTLARHNQKEANDELLSQRLEKVAQRRIDERYERIKSARKHFDLKSN
;
A
#
# COMPACT_ATOMS: atom_id res chain seq x y z
N ILE A 1 -16.67 11.67 -12.60
CA ILE A 1 -16.20 12.51 -11.46
C ILE A 1 -16.36 13.94 -11.91
N VAL A 2 -16.94 14.81 -11.09
CA VAL A 2 -17.09 16.24 -11.38
C VAL A 2 -16.47 17.03 -10.22
N GLY A 3 -15.89 18.19 -10.52
CA GLY A 3 -15.39 19.13 -9.52
C GLY A 3 -16.44 20.19 -9.24
N PHE A 4 -16.66 20.49 -7.96
CA PHE A 4 -17.50 21.61 -7.53
C PHE A 4 -16.60 22.65 -6.89
N ASP A 5 -16.57 23.85 -7.46
CA ASP A 5 -15.85 24.97 -6.88
C ASP A 5 -16.83 25.73 -6.00
N ILE A 6 -16.54 25.75 -4.69
CA ILE A 6 -17.41 26.30 -3.66
C ILE A 6 -16.62 27.35 -2.90
N ILE A 7 -17.21 28.52 -2.72
CA ILE A 7 -16.72 29.54 -1.80
C ILE A 7 -17.58 29.56 -0.54
N LEU A 8 -16.97 29.84 0.61
CA LEU A 8 -17.69 30.07 1.86
C LEU A 8 -17.81 31.58 2.09
N THR A 9 -19.01 32.04 2.43
CA THR A 9 -19.25 33.40 2.92
C THR A 9 -18.78 33.57 4.37
N ASP A 10 -18.85 34.79 4.88
CA ASP A 10 -18.50 35.13 6.27
C ASP A 10 -19.37 34.42 7.31
N ASP A 11 -20.62 34.09 6.96
CA ASP A 11 -21.52 33.24 7.75
C ASP A 11 -21.35 31.72 7.47
N LEU A 12 -20.26 31.31 6.81
CA LEU A 12 -19.92 29.93 6.43
C LEU A 12 -20.93 29.25 5.50
N LYS A 13 -21.77 30.01 4.81
CA LYS A 13 -22.70 29.45 3.83
C LYS A 13 -21.94 29.07 2.54
N PRO A 14 -22.08 27.83 2.04
CA PRO A 14 -21.46 27.43 0.79
C PRO A 14 -22.21 28.04 -0.39
N MET A 15 -21.47 28.71 -1.28
CA MET A 15 -21.96 29.21 -2.56
C MET A 15 -21.24 28.49 -3.70
N LEU A 16 -22.01 27.86 -4.58
CA LEU A 16 -21.50 27.21 -5.78
C LEU A 16 -21.02 28.27 -6.79
N LEU A 17 -19.80 28.12 -7.28
CA LEU A 17 -19.23 28.98 -8.32
C LEU A 17 -19.33 28.31 -9.69
N GLU A 18 -18.77 27.11 -9.81
CA GLU A 18 -18.78 26.35 -11.06
C GLU A 18 -18.83 24.85 -10.82
N VAL A 19 -19.21 24.13 -11.88
CA VAL A 19 -19.15 22.67 -11.94
C VAL A 19 -18.27 22.29 -13.13
N ASN A 20 -17.12 21.69 -12.85
CA ASN A 20 -16.19 21.22 -13.86
C ASN A 20 -16.43 19.74 -14.15
N ALA A 21 -16.80 19.42 -15.40
CA ALA A 21 -17.02 18.04 -15.84
C ALA A 21 -15.71 17.22 -15.96
N ASN A 22 -14.55 17.90 -16.03
CA ASN A 22 -13.23 17.31 -16.16
C ASN A 22 -12.23 17.98 -15.20
N PRO A 23 -12.38 17.77 -13.87
CA PRO A 23 -11.47 18.34 -12.88
C PRO A 23 -10.06 17.76 -13.04
N SER A 24 -9.03 18.55 -12.72
CA SER A 24 -7.64 18.08 -12.80
C SER A 24 -7.37 16.94 -11.83
N LEU A 25 -6.68 15.91 -12.33
CA LEU A 25 -6.18 14.78 -11.55
C LEU A 25 -4.65 14.77 -11.44
N ARG A 26 -3.98 15.87 -11.80
CA ARG A 26 -2.53 16.00 -11.58
C ARG A 26 -2.20 15.88 -10.09
N ILE A 27 -1.12 15.17 -9.80
CA ILE A 27 -0.57 14.98 -8.45
C ILE A 27 0.77 15.70 -8.28
N ASP A 28 1.08 16.59 -9.20
CA ASP A 28 2.27 17.42 -9.24
C ASP A 28 1.88 18.87 -9.57
N PHE A 29 2.80 19.79 -9.29
CA PHE A 29 2.67 21.20 -9.62
C PHE A 29 3.97 21.73 -10.20
N ASP A 30 3.84 22.81 -10.96
CA ASP A 30 4.96 23.47 -11.60
C ASP A 30 5.64 24.37 -10.57
N LYS A 31 6.95 24.20 -10.38
CA LYS A 31 7.77 24.99 -9.47
C LYS A 31 8.97 25.54 -10.20
N GLU A 32 9.22 26.83 -10.04
CA GLU A 32 10.45 27.45 -10.52
C GLU A 32 11.59 27.12 -9.54
N ASN A 33 12.71 26.64 -10.07
CA ASN A 33 13.91 26.39 -9.28
C ASN A 33 14.80 27.66 -9.20
N ASP A 34 15.87 27.60 -8.42
CA ASP A 34 16.78 28.75 -8.21
C ASP A 34 17.48 29.23 -9.49
N THR A 35 17.42 28.46 -10.58
CA THR A 35 17.95 28.82 -11.90
C THR A 35 16.89 29.41 -12.85
N GLY A 36 15.66 29.64 -12.37
CA GLY A 36 14.55 30.14 -13.18
C GLY A 36 13.91 29.10 -14.10
N LYS A 37 14.24 27.81 -13.92
CA LYS A 37 13.71 26.71 -14.73
C LYS A 37 12.48 26.10 -14.04
N LEU A 38 11.41 25.95 -14.80
CA LEU A 38 10.23 25.22 -14.35
C LEU A 38 10.54 23.71 -14.25
N VAL A 39 10.27 23.16 -13.08
CA VAL A 39 10.36 21.74 -12.76
C VAL A 39 9.04 21.25 -12.19
N TYR A 40 8.73 19.97 -12.41
CA TYR A 40 7.55 19.33 -11.82
C TYR A 40 7.90 18.82 -10.42
N GLN A 41 7.15 19.26 -9.42
CA GLN A 41 7.28 18.80 -8.04
C GLN A 41 6.01 18.03 -7.64
N SER A 42 6.19 16.82 -7.09
CA SER A 42 5.09 16.03 -6.53
C SER A 42 4.39 16.78 -5.39
N SER A 43 3.07 16.65 -5.33
CA SER A 43 2.22 17.18 -4.27
C SER A 43 1.73 16.02 -3.39
N PRO A 44 2.28 15.85 -2.18
CA PRO A 44 1.85 14.79 -1.27
C PRO A 44 0.35 14.87 -0.94
N ILE A 45 -0.18 16.09 -0.81
CA ILE A 45 -1.59 16.35 -0.51
C ILE A 45 -2.48 15.88 -1.67
N ASP A 46 -2.09 16.20 -2.91
CA ASP A 46 -2.83 15.74 -4.08
C ASP A 46 -2.79 14.24 -4.22
N GLU A 47 -1.67 13.60 -3.93
CA GLU A 47 -1.57 12.14 -3.94
C GLU A 47 -2.50 11.49 -2.90
N GLU A 48 -2.50 12.02 -1.67
CA GLU A 48 -3.32 11.54 -0.57
C GLU A 48 -4.82 11.65 -0.88
N ILE A 49 -5.23 12.72 -1.56
CA ILE A 49 -6.65 12.98 -1.85
C ILE A 49 -7.08 12.31 -3.17
N LYS A 50 -6.32 12.50 -4.25
CA LYS A 50 -6.76 12.12 -5.61
C LYS A 50 -6.57 10.63 -5.88
N LYS A 51 -5.54 9.97 -5.35
CA LYS A 51 -5.35 8.52 -5.58
C LYS A 51 -6.53 7.69 -5.01
N PRO A 52 -6.95 7.88 -3.75
CA PRO A 52 -8.11 7.16 -3.22
C PRO A 52 -9.41 7.51 -3.95
N LEU A 53 -9.63 8.79 -4.32
CA LEU A 53 -10.80 9.20 -5.08
C LEU A 53 -10.96 8.39 -6.38
N ILE A 54 -9.88 8.25 -7.16
CA ILE A 54 -9.91 7.49 -8.41
C ILE A 54 -10.07 5.99 -8.13
N LEU A 55 -9.32 5.45 -7.17
CA LEU A 55 -9.39 4.04 -6.81
C LEU A 55 -10.81 3.63 -6.42
N GLU A 56 -11.45 4.38 -5.52
CA GLU A 56 -12.80 4.10 -5.05
C GLU A 56 -13.84 4.30 -6.17
N THR A 57 -13.67 5.32 -7.01
CA THR A 57 -14.54 5.50 -8.18
C THR A 57 -14.48 4.30 -9.12
N LEU A 58 -13.28 3.76 -9.39
CA LEU A 58 -13.12 2.57 -10.22
C LEU A 58 -13.77 1.35 -9.57
N LYS A 59 -13.59 1.15 -8.26
CA LYS A 59 -14.24 0.05 -7.54
C LYS A 59 -15.77 0.12 -7.64
N LEU A 60 -16.35 1.31 -7.56
CA LEU A 60 -17.79 1.52 -7.68
C LEU A 60 -18.30 1.32 -9.12
N ALA A 61 -17.53 1.78 -10.11
CA ALA A 61 -17.89 1.68 -11.52
C ALA A 61 -17.71 0.25 -12.08
N LEU A 62 -16.82 -0.54 -11.49
CA LEU A 62 -16.54 -1.90 -11.94
C LEU A 62 -17.74 -2.83 -11.70
N PRO A 63 -18.10 -3.69 -12.68
CA PRO A 63 -19.14 -4.69 -12.49
C PRO A 63 -18.80 -5.60 -11.30
N LYS A 64 -19.77 -5.84 -10.41
CA LYS A 64 -19.61 -6.66 -9.18
C LYS A 64 -18.92 -8.02 -9.40
N LYS A 65 -19.15 -8.65 -10.57
CA LYS A 65 -18.49 -9.91 -10.96
C LYS A 65 -16.96 -9.77 -11.05
N LYS A 66 -16.44 -8.64 -11.56
CA LYS A 66 -15.00 -8.38 -11.66
C LYS A 66 -14.38 -8.08 -10.29
N LEU A 67 -15.10 -7.38 -9.40
CA LEU A 67 -14.64 -7.17 -8.01
C LEU A 67 -14.46 -8.48 -7.26
N ASN A 68 -15.41 -9.41 -7.37
CA ASN A 68 -15.33 -10.69 -6.69
C ASN A 68 -14.14 -11.53 -7.18
N THR A 69 -13.82 -11.48 -8.47
CA THR A 69 -12.63 -12.17 -9.02
C THR A 69 -11.34 -11.54 -8.50
N LEU A 70 -11.25 -10.21 -8.45
CA LEU A 70 -10.09 -9.50 -7.89
C LEU A 70 -9.92 -9.79 -6.39
N ALA A 71 -11.01 -9.76 -5.61
CA ALA A 71 -10.97 -10.08 -4.19
C ALA A 71 -10.50 -11.52 -3.94
N ARG A 72 -10.93 -12.48 -4.78
CA ARG A 72 -10.46 -13.87 -4.73
C ARG A 72 -8.98 -13.99 -5.06
N HIS A 73 -8.48 -13.22 -6.03
CA HIS A 73 -7.05 -13.20 -6.37
C HIS A 73 -6.22 -12.69 -5.19
N ASN A 74 -6.58 -11.54 -4.62
CA ASN A 74 -5.85 -10.96 -3.49
C ASN A 74 -5.88 -11.87 -2.24
N GLN A 75 -7.01 -12.55 -1.98
CA GLN A 75 -7.07 -13.55 -0.90
C GLN A 75 -6.16 -14.73 -1.16
N LYS A 76 -6.03 -15.17 -2.42
CA LYS A 76 -5.12 -16.25 -2.78
C LYS A 76 -3.66 -15.84 -2.57
N GLU A 77 -3.26 -14.66 -3.02
CA GLU A 77 -1.91 -14.14 -2.81
C GLU A 77 -1.55 -14.01 -1.33
N ALA A 78 -2.45 -13.46 -0.50
CA ALA A 78 -2.23 -13.36 0.93
C ALA A 78 -2.12 -14.74 1.62
N ASN A 79 -2.90 -15.72 1.18
CA ASN A 79 -2.81 -17.09 1.69
C ASN A 79 -1.51 -17.77 1.26
N ASP A 80 -1.06 -17.57 0.02
CA ASP A 80 0.19 -18.12 -0.51
C ASP A 80 1.41 -17.51 0.22
N GLU A 81 1.37 -16.21 0.51
CA GLU A 81 2.38 -15.53 1.32
C GLU A 81 2.42 -16.07 2.76
N LEU A 82 1.26 -16.19 3.41
CA LEU A 82 1.15 -16.76 4.76
C LEU A 82 1.66 -18.20 4.82
N LEU A 83 1.35 -19.01 3.80
CA LEU A 83 1.85 -20.38 3.70
C LEU A 83 3.38 -20.40 3.59
N SER A 84 3.95 -19.51 2.78
CA SER A 84 5.41 -19.40 2.61
C SER A 84 6.10 -19.05 3.93
N GLN A 85 5.58 -18.06 4.66
CA GLN A 85 6.09 -17.68 5.98
C GLN A 85 6.01 -18.84 6.99
N ARG A 86 4.93 -19.64 6.95
CA ARG A 86 4.78 -20.83 7.81
C ARG A 86 5.82 -21.90 7.49
N LEU A 87 6.06 -22.16 6.21
CA LEU A 87 7.06 -23.13 5.76
C LEU A 87 8.47 -22.72 6.20
N GLU A 88 8.82 -21.44 6.05
CA GLU A 88 10.10 -20.91 6.53
C GLU A 88 10.26 -21.08 8.05
N LYS A 89 9.22 -20.76 8.83
CA LYS A 89 9.23 -20.98 10.29
C LYS A 89 9.45 -22.45 10.67
N VAL A 90 8.81 -23.37 9.95
CA VAL A 90 8.98 -24.81 10.19
C VAL A 90 10.40 -25.25 9.83
N ALA A 91 10.94 -24.77 8.71
CA ALA A 91 12.31 -25.06 8.31
C ALA A 91 13.32 -24.55 9.37
N GLN A 92 13.14 -23.33 9.86
CA GLN A 92 14.00 -22.75 10.89
C GLN A 92 13.97 -23.57 12.18
N ARG A 93 12.77 -23.93 12.68
CA ARG A 93 12.65 -24.79 13.88
C ARG A 93 13.40 -26.11 13.73
N ARG A 94 13.32 -26.75 12.56
CA ARG A 94 14.04 -28.00 12.28
C ARG A 94 15.55 -27.82 12.29
N ILE A 95 16.05 -26.68 11.79
CA ILE A 95 17.48 -26.33 11.85
C ILE A 95 17.91 -26.15 13.30
N ASP A 96 17.14 -25.42 14.10
CA ASP A 96 17.44 -25.14 15.51
C ASP A 96 17.44 -26.44 16.34
N GLU A 97 16.42 -27.29 16.17
CA GLU A 97 16.36 -28.61 16.81
C GLU A 97 17.56 -29.49 16.45
N ARG A 98 17.97 -29.47 15.18
CA ARG A 98 19.16 -30.22 14.73
C ARG A 98 20.44 -29.66 15.37
N TYR A 99 20.56 -28.33 15.45
CA TYR A 99 21.70 -27.68 16.08
C TYR A 99 21.82 -28.06 17.56
N GLU A 100 20.71 -28.01 18.31
CA GLU A 100 20.67 -28.41 19.72
C GLU A 100 20.96 -29.91 19.93
N ARG A 101 20.50 -30.79 19.04
CA ARG A 101 20.89 -32.22 19.06
C ARG A 101 22.39 -32.41 18.83
N ILE A 102 22.99 -31.71 17.88
CA ILE A 102 24.43 -31.81 17.62
C ILE A 102 25.24 -31.27 18.80
N LYS A 103 24.82 -30.13 19.36
CA LYS A 103 25.46 -29.50 20.52
C LYS A 103 25.40 -30.39 21.76
N SER A 104 24.25 -30.99 22.05
CA SER A 104 24.10 -31.93 23.16
C SER A 104 24.92 -33.22 22.96
N ALA A 105 24.97 -33.77 21.75
CA ALA A 105 25.80 -34.93 21.43
C ALA A 105 27.31 -34.65 21.62
N ARG A 106 27.80 -33.48 21.19
CA ARG A 106 29.20 -33.05 21.42
C ARG A 106 29.53 -32.95 22.91
N LYS A 107 28.66 -32.28 23.68
CA LYS A 107 28.82 -32.17 25.14
C LYS A 107 28.91 -33.53 25.83
N HIS A 108 28.11 -34.51 25.39
CA HIS A 108 28.14 -35.86 25.94
C HIS A 108 29.42 -36.64 25.57
N PHE A 109 30.03 -36.37 24.41
CA PHE A 109 31.28 -36.99 23.98
C PHE A 109 32.48 -36.44 24.78
N ASP A 110 32.53 -35.13 25.00
CA ASP A 110 33.56 -34.47 25.81
C ASP A 110 33.54 -34.95 27.27
N LEU A 111 32.35 -35.19 27.83
CA LEU A 111 32.18 -35.72 29.20
C LEU A 111 32.61 -37.19 29.37
N LYS A 112 32.69 -37.97 28.29
CA LYS A 112 33.12 -39.38 28.30
C LYS A 112 34.62 -39.57 28.03
N SER A 113 35.33 -38.49 27.70
CA SER A 113 36.75 -38.52 27.31
C SER A 113 37.70 -38.04 28.44
N ASN A 114 37.17 -37.82 29.64
CA ASN A 114 37.88 -37.61 30.90
C ASN A 114 37.63 -38.80 31.84
#